data_AF-A0A842NUN5-F1
#
_entry.id   AF-A0A842NUN5-F1
#
_cell.length_a   1.000
_cell.length_b   1.000
_cell.length_c   1.000
_cell.angle_alpha   90.00
_cell.angle_beta   90.00
_cell.angle_gamma   90.00
#
_symmetry.space_group_name_H-M   'P 1'
#
loop_
_entity.id
_entity.type
_entity.pdbx_description
1 polymer ?
#
loop_
_entity_poly.entity_id
_entity_poly.type
_entity_poly.pdbx_seq_one_letter_code
_entity_poly.pdbx_strand_id
1 'polypeptide(L)'
;MNKYSVITFVAIIAIVTPFAYSGLNIIGANQLEYNWSSEEEFSFFEMSNNGEVEFCNPMPLPTSFQEFKIITFYDEKNIGEFETNSLTIAPKSSIVENGNFSTEEFQSTQHMFMTLDYEFGGGAIRVDPNKFIVLVTIQTPIMGIIPYSNTVQMSGFELDQIMKNKELSCN
;
A
#
# COMPACT_ATOMS: atom_id res chain seq x y z
N MET A 1 -35.64 -10.70 31.58
CA MET A 1 -34.19 -10.37 31.63
C MET A 1 -33.98 -9.35 32.73
N ASN A 2 -33.09 -9.60 33.71
CA ASN A 2 -32.81 -8.64 34.79
C ASN A 2 -32.02 -7.44 34.22
N LYS A 3 -32.23 -6.22 34.74
CA LYS A 3 -31.49 -5.01 34.35
C LYS A 3 -29.97 -5.25 34.30
N TYR A 4 -29.43 -5.99 35.26
CA TYR A 4 -28.01 -6.36 35.28
C TYR A 4 -27.59 -7.24 34.09
N SER A 5 -28.39 -8.22 33.66
CA SER A 5 -28.10 -9.01 32.45
C SER A 5 -28.14 -8.16 31.18
N VAL A 6 -29.07 -7.19 31.08
CA VAL A 6 -29.13 -6.27 29.93
C VAL A 6 -27.86 -5.42 29.86
N ILE A 7 -27.43 -4.86 30.99
CA ILE A 7 -26.21 -4.04 31.08
C ILE A 7 -24.97 -4.86 30.70
N THR A 8 -24.84 -6.08 31.23
CA THR A 8 -23.72 -6.97 30.88
C THR A 8 -23.69 -7.30 29.40
N PHE A 9 -24.84 -7.58 28.79
CA PHE A 9 -24.92 -7.90 27.36
C PHE A 9 -24.52 -6.71 26.48
N VAL A 10 -25.02 -5.51 26.78
CA VAL A 10 -24.65 -4.28 26.07
C VAL A 10 -23.16 -4.00 26.20
N ALA A 11 -22.59 -4.19 27.40
CA ALA A 11 -21.16 -3.99 27.63
C ALA A 11 -20.29 -4.94 26.79
N ILE A 12 -20.66 -6.23 26.71
CA ILE A 12 -19.94 -7.21 25.89
C ILE A 12 -19.97 -6.82 24.40
N ILE A 13 -21.14 -6.45 23.87
CA ILE A 13 -21.26 -6.01 22.46
C ILE A 13 -20.40 -4.78 22.21
N ALA A 14 -20.45 -3.79 23.11
CA ALA A 14 -19.68 -2.55 22.97
C ALA A 14 -18.16 -2.82 22.95
N ILE A 15 -17.69 -3.84 23.67
CA ILE A 15 -16.28 -4.24 23.69
C ILE A 15 -15.92 -5.05 22.44
N VAL A 16 -16.73 -6.03 22.04
CA VAL A 16 -16.40 -6.96 20.94
C VAL A 16 -16.50 -6.30 19.56
N THR A 17 -17.46 -5.37 19.38
CA THR A 17 -17.74 -4.75 18.07
C THR A 17 -16.53 -4.02 17.47
N PRO A 18 -15.79 -3.17 18.22
CA PRO A 18 -14.57 -2.55 17.72
C PRO A 18 -13.52 -3.55 17.23
N PHE A 19 -13.30 -4.66 17.96
CA PHE A 19 -12.34 -5.68 17.54
C PHE A 19 -12.79 -6.42 16.27
N ALA A 20 -14.09 -6.74 16.18
CA ALA A 20 -14.65 -7.37 14.99
C ALA A 20 -14.52 -6.46 13.76
N TYR A 21 -14.82 -5.16 13.91
CA TYR A 21 -14.65 -4.17 12.83
C TYR A 21 -13.18 -4.04 12.41
N SER A 22 -12.26 -3.93 13.37
CA SER A 22 -10.82 -3.86 13.07
C SER A 22 -10.30 -5.13 12.41
N GLY A 23 -10.77 -6.31 12.82
CA GLY A 23 -10.41 -7.58 12.18
C GLY A 23 -10.86 -7.63 10.72
N LEU A 24 -12.08 -7.17 10.42
CA LEU A 24 -12.57 -7.04 9.05
C LEU A 24 -11.76 -6.03 8.24
N ASN A 25 -11.38 -4.91 8.85
CA ASN A 25 -10.58 -3.89 8.19
C ASN A 25 -9.17 -4.37 7.83
N ILE A 26 -8.52 -5.13 8.72
CA ILE A 26 -7.21 -5.76 8.43
C ILE A 26 -7.32 -6.71 7.23
N ILE A 27 -8.39 -7.51 7.18
CA ILE A 27 -8.63 -8.42 6.06
C ILE A 27 -8.86 -7.62 4.76
N GLY A 28 -9.62 -6.53 4.83
CA GLY A 28 -9.86 -5.65 3.70
C GLY A 28 -8.57 -4.99 3.19
N ALA A 29 -7.71 -4.52 4.10
CA ALA A 29 -6.43 -3.92 3.75
C ALA A 29 -5.46 -4.92 3.10
N ASN A 30 -5.45 -6.18 3.55
CA ASN A 30 -4.65 -7.23 2.92
C ASN A 30 -5.16 -7.64 1.53
N GLN A 31 -6.43 -7.35 1.22
CA GLN A 31 -7.03 -7.59 -0.10
C GLN A 31 -7.13 -6.32 -0.94
N LEU A 32 -6.53 -5.22 -0.47
CA LEU A 32 -6.53 -3.97 -1.19
C LEU A 32 -5.66 -4.11 -2.44
N GLU A 33 -6.26 -3.86 -3.58
CA GLU A 33 -5.55 -3.79 -4.85
C GLU A 33 -5.11 -2.35 -5.07
N TYR A 34 -3.96 -2.16 -5.71
CA TYR A 34 -3.43 -0.84 -6.02
C TYR A 34 -2.64 -0.86 -7.32
N ASN A 35 -2.68 0.26 -8.05
CA ASN A 35 -1.85 0.48 -9.23
C ASN A 35 -1.46 1.96 -9.35
N TRP A 36 -0.64 2.28 -10.35
CA TRP A 36 -0.33 3.64 -10.70
C TRP A 36 -1.46 4.29 -11.49
N SER A 37 -1.97 5.42 -11.00
CA SER A 37 -3.16 6.07 -11.57
C SER A 37 -2.88 6.86 -12.85
N SER A 38 -1.61 7.23 -13.11
CA SER A 38 -1.25 8.08 -14.26
C SER A 38 -1.63 7.46 -15.61
N GLU A 39 -1.93 8.30 -16.60
CA GLU A 39 -2.03 7.89 -18.01
C GLU A 39 -0.66 7.45 -18.56
N GLU A 40 0.43 7.98 -17.99
CA GLU A 40 1.78 7.49 -18.24
C GLU A 40 1.99 6.12 -17.57
N GLU A 41 2.77 5.26 -18.22
CA GLU A 41 3.10 3.94 -17.70
C GLU A 41 4.01 4.11 -16.48
N PHE A 42 3.69 3.42 -15.38
CA PHE A 42 4.48 3.47 -14.16
C PHE A 42 5.97 3.24 -14.42
N SER A 43 6.79 4.03 -13.74
CA SER A 43 8.22 3.78 -13.61
C SER A 43 8.68 4.18 -12.20
N PHE A 44 9.74 3.55 -11.71
CA PHE A 44 10.36 3.95 -10.45
C PHE A 44 10.88 5.39 -10.51
N PHE A 45 11.37 5.83 -11.68
CA PHE A 45 11.76 7.21 -11.90
C PHE A 45 10.57 8.16 -11.73
N GLU A 46 9.41 7.87 -12.32
CA GLU A 46 8.21 8.68 -12.12
C GLU A 46 7.81 8.71 -10.63
N MET A 47 7.78 7.55 -9.96
CA MET A 47 7.52 7.45 -8.53
C MET A 47 8.45 8.33 -7.68
N SER A 48 9.73 8.46 -8.07
CA SER A 48 10.69 9.33 -7.37
C SER A 48 10.37 10.82 -7.44
N ASN A 49 9.47 11.22 -8.35
CA ASN A 49 8.99 12.57 -8.53
C ASN A 49 7.60 12.78 -7.90
N ASN A 50 7.23 11.93 -6.93
CA ASN A 50 5.87 11.80 -6.38
C ASN A 50 4.91 11.20 -7.41
N GLY A 51 3.63 11.11 -7.05
CA GLY A 51 2.58 10.75 -8.02
C GLY A 51 1.34 10.20 -7.34
N GLU A 52 0.51 9.51 -8.11
CA GLU A 52 -0.82 9.11 -7.68
C GLU A 52 -1.00 7.58 -7.80
N VAL A 53 -1.55 7.00 -6.74
CA VAL A 53 -1.88 5.57 -6.67
C VAL A 53 -3.40 5.43 -6.66
N GLU A 54 -3.93 4.59 -7.54
CA GLU A 54 -5.33 4.17 -7.46
C GLU A 54 -5.42 2.97 -6.53
N PHE A 55 -6.29 3.05 -5.54
CA PHE A 55 -6.61 1.97 -4.63
C PHE A 55 -8.00 1.42 -4.96
N CYS A 56 -8.11 0.11 -5.13
CA CYS A 56 -9.38 -0.60 -5.28
C CYS A 56 -9.67 -1.43 -4.04
N ASN A 57 -10.86 -1.23 -3.47
CA ASN A 57 -11.40 -2.08 -2.42
C ASN A 57 -12.41 -3.08 -3.02
N PRO A 58 -12.01 -4.33 -3.32
CA PRO A 58 -12.92 -5.33 -3.87
C PRO A 58 -13.94 -5.84 -2.84
N MET A 59 -13.74 -5.52 -1.56
CA MET A 59 -14.54 -6.07 -0.47
C MET A 59 -15.95 -5.45 -0.41
N PRO A 60 -16.96 -6.20 0.07
CA PRO A 60 -18.30 -5.68 0.30
C PRO A 60 -18.42 -4.80 1.56
N LEU A 61 -17.30 -4.48 2.21
CA LEU A 61 -17.21 -3.65 3.41
C LEU A 61 -16.19 -2.53 3.17
N PRO A 62 -16.33 -1.38 3.87
CA PRO A 62 -15.35 -0.31 3.76
C PRO A 62 -14.01 -0.75 4.34
N THR A 63 -12.93 -0.31 3.70
CA THR A 63 -11.55 -0.58 4.11
C THR A 63 -10.84 0.75 4.36
N SER A 64 -10.12 0.85 5.46
CA SER A 64 -9.34 2.03 5.82
C SER A 64 -7.92 1.69 6.24
N PHE A 65 -6.99 2.57 5.91
CA PHE A 65 -5.61 2.50 6.33
C PHE A 65 -5.13 3.88 6.81
N GLN A 66 -4.19 3.88 7.75
CA GLN A 66 -3.53 5.07 8.26
C GLN A 66 -2.36 5.50 7.38
N GLU A 67 -1.67 4.52 6.78
CA GLU A 67 -0.50 4.75 5.94
C GLU A 67 -0.41 3.61 4.93
N PHE A 68 -0.12 3.97 3.68
CA PHE A 68 0.39 3.05 2.67
C PHE A 68 1.78 3.52 2.29
N LYS A 69 2.76 2.61 2.34
CA LYS A 69 4.18 2.93 2.16
C LYS A 69 4.87 1.91 1.28
N ILE A 70 5.65 2.37 0.32
CA ILE A 70 6.56 1.58 -0.51
C ILE A 70 7.98 1.98 -0.12
N ILE A 71 8.73 1.05 0.46
CA ILE A 71 10.13 1.26 0.81
C ILE A 71 10.98 0.45 -0.16
N THR A 72 11.95 1.12 -0.79
CA THR A 72 12.81 0.53 -1.82
C THR A 72 14.22 0.36 -1.28
N PHE A 73 14.79 -0.82 -1.52
CA PHE A 73 16.14 -1.18 -1.11
C PHE A 73 16.94 -1.65 -2.31
N TYR A 74 18.20 -1.24 -2.37
CA TYR A 74 19.17 -1.83 -3.28
C TYR A 74 20.41 -2.27 -2.51
N ASP A 75 20.78 -3.55 -2.63
CA ASP A 75 21.92 -4.14 -1.91
C ASP A 75 21.84 -3.85 -0.39
N GLU A 76 20.67 -4.11 0.20
CA GLU A 76 20.33 -3.90 1.61
C GLU A 76 20.32 -2.43 2.10
N LYS A 77 20.58 -1.47 1.20
CA LYS A 77 20.50 -0.04 1.52
C LYS A 77 19.12 0.51 1.13
N ASN A 78 18.46 1.21 2.05
CA ASN A 78 17.25 1.98 1.72
C ASN A 78 17.64 3.09 0.73
N ILE A 79 16.98 3.10 -0.44
CA ILE A 79 17.22 4.10 -1.49
C ILE A 79 16.01 5.00 -1.71
N GLY A 80 14.88 4.76 -1.05
CA GLY A 80 13.75 5.70 -1.06
C GLY A 80 12.46 5.14 -0.53
N GLU A 81 11.59 6.04 -0.10
CA GLU A 81 10.28 5.78 0.49
C GLU A 81 9.21 6.60 -0.23
N PHE A 82 8.14 5.92 -0.66
CA PHE A 82 6.93 6.54 -1.18
C PHE A 82 5.79 6.30 -0.19
N GLU A 83 5.07 7.35 0.20
CA GLU A 83 3.98 7.23 1.18
C GLU A 83 2.74 8.04 0.78
N THR A 84 1.56 7.50 1.07
CA THR A 84 0.26 8.19 0.88
C THR A 84 -0.39 8.53 2.21
N ASN A 85 -1.36 9.44 2.20
CA ASN A 85 -2.13 9.78 3.39
C ASN A 85 -3.08 8.65 3.82
N SER A 86 -3.61 8.78 5.03
CA SER A 86 -4.69 7.90 5.52
C SER A 86 -5.95 8.03 4.67
N LEU A 87 -6.59 6.91 4.38
CA LEU A 87 -7.77 6.87 3.52
C LEU A 87 -8.82 5.87 4.02
N THR A 88 -10.08 6.13 3.67
CA THR A 88 -11.17 5.17 3.81
C THR A 88 -11.85 5.00 2.46
N ILE A 89 -11.90 3.77 1.98
CA ILE A 89 -12.39 3.39 0.66
C ILE A 89 -13.72 2.68 0.84
N ALA A 90 -14.72 3.10 0.07
CA ALA A 90 -16.05 2.50 0.13
C ALA A 90 -16.02 1.03 -0.37
N PRO A 91 -17.05 0.23 -0.07
CA PRO A 91 -17.17 -1.11 -0.62
C PRO A 91 -17.20 -1.11 -2.15
N LYS A 92 -16.45 -2.02 -2.79
CA LYS A 92 -16.47 -2.24 -4.25
C LYS A 92 -16.25 -0.95 -5.06
N SER A 93 -15.29 -0.14 -4.64
CA SER A 93 -14.98 1.13 -5.29
C SER A 93 -13.48 1.36 -5.35
N SER A 94 -13.06 2.18 -6.32
CA SER A 94 -11.70 2.72 -6.37
C SER A 94 -11.65 4.19 -5.98
N ILE A 95 -10.44 4.63 -5.61
CA ILE A 95 -10.12 6.02 -5.30
C ILE A 95 -8.64 6.26 -5.58
N VAL A 96 -8.33 7.44 -6.11
CA VAL A 96 -6.96 7.89 -6.38
C VAL A 96 -6.48 8.76 -5.24
N GLU A 97 -5.25 8.51 -4.78
CA GLU A 97 -4.62 9.28 -3.70
C GLU A 97 -3.20 9.67 -4.09
N ASN A 98 -2.81 10.89 -3.71
CA ASN A 98 -1.46 11.40 -3.91
C ASN A 98 -0.49 10.74 -2.92
N GLY A 99 0.70 10.40 -3.39
CA GLY A 99 1.81 9.97 -2.56
C GLY A 99 3.06 10.81 -2.79
N ASN A 100 3.88 10.89 -1.76
CA ASN A 100 5.11 11.67 -1.75
C ASN A 100 6.31 10.74 -1.67
N PHE A 101 7.35 11.07 -2.43
CA PHE A 101 8.60 10.35 -2.40
C PHE A 101 9.67 11.09 -1.60
N SER A 102 10.46 10.34 -0.85
CA SER A 102 11.59 10.86 -0.07
C SER A 102 12.78 9.90 -0.10
N THR A 103 13.99 10.46 -0.04
CA THR A 103 15.24 9.70 0.03
C THR A 103 16.37 10.60 0.50
N GLU A 104 17.41 10.01 1.11
CA GLU A 104 18.62 10.73 1.51
C GLU A 104 19.55 11.03 0.31
N GLU A 105 19.49 10.22 -0.75
CA GLU A 105 20.42 10.29 -1.90
C GLU A 105 19.70 10.49 -3.24
N PHE A 106 18.89 11.55 -3.34
CA PHE A 106 17.97 11.79 -4.46
C PHE A 106 18.57 11.56 -5.86
N GLN A 107 19.73 12.15 -6.17
CA GLN A 107 20.37 11.97 -7.49
C GLN A 107 20.79 10.52 -7.77
N SER A 108 21.31 9.83 -6.76
CA SER A 108 21.75 8.44 -6.86
C SER A 108 20.55 7.51 -7.07
N THR A 109 19.50 7.71 -6.28
CA THR A 109 18.24 6.99 -6.37
C THR A 109 17.58 7.15 -7.73
N GLN A 110 17.46 8.37 -8.24
CA GLN A 110 16.87 8.60 -9.57
C GLN A 110 17.67 7.91 -10.68
N HIS A 111 19.01 7.96 -10.60
CA HIS A 111 19.85 7.25 -11.57
C HIS A 111 19.67 5.73 -11.50
N MET A 112 19.57 5.18 -10.28
CA MET A 112 19.30 3.75 -10.08
C MET A 112 17.94 3.37 -10.66
N PHE A 113 16.90 4.13 -10.34
CA PHE A 113 15.55 3.89 -10.86
C PHE A 113 15.48 3.95 -12.38
N MET A 114 16.03 4.98 -13.02
CA MET A 114 16.12 5.03 -14.49
C MET A 114 16.82 3.81 -15.09
N THR A 115 17.84 3.29 -14.41
CA THR A 115 18.57 2.09 -14.86
C THR A 115 17.68 0.85 -14.76
N LEU A 116 17.01 0.66 -13.61
CA LEU A 116 16.10 -0.46 -13.38
C LEU A 116 14.88 -0.41 -14.30
N ASP A 117 14.29 0.77 -14.51
CA ASP A 117 13.16 0.98 -15.43
C ASP A 117 13.53 0.55 -16.85
N TYR A 118 14.72 0.92 -17.32
CA TYR A 118 15.23 0.48 -18.63
C TYR A 118 15.39 -1.04 -18.71
N GLU A 119 15.89 -1.68 -17.64
CA GLU A 119 16.06 -3.13 -17.57
C GLU A 119 14.72 -3.88 -17.54
N PHE A 120 13.76 -3.41 -16.74
CA PHE A 120 12.42 -3.99 -16.64
C PHE A 120 11.61 -3.82 -17.93
N GLY A 121 11.88 -2.75 -18.69
CA GLY A 121 11.36 -2.56 -20.05
C GLY A 121 11.99 -3.46 -21.12
N GLY A 122 12.85 -4.43 -20.76
CA GLY A 122 13.52 -5.35 -21.67
C GLY A 122 14.86 -4.86 -22.20
N GLY A 123 15.41 -3.81 -21.60
CA GLY A 123 16.76 -3.32 -21.85
C GLY A 123 17.87 -4.28 -21.39
N ALA A 124 19.11 -3.93 -21.72
CA ALA A 124 20.26 -4.70 -21.27
C ALA A 124 20.49 -4.54 -19.75
N ILE A 125 20.68 -5.66 -19.05
CA ILE A 125 20.98 -5.72 -17.62
C ILE A 125 22.37 -5.09 -17.35
N ARG A 126 22.41 -4.07 -16.50
CA ARG A 126 23.59 -3.29 -16.07
C ARG A 126 23.78 -3.33 -14.55
N VAL A 127 22.70 -3.44 -13.80
CA VAL A 127 22.71 -3.68 -12.34
C VAL A 127 22.13 -5.06 -12.05
N ASP A 128 22.25 -5.56 -10.81
CA ASP A 128 21.65 -6.85 -10.46
C ASP A 128 20.21 -6.60 -9.96
N PRO A 129 19.17 -6.92 -10.75
CA PRO A 129 17.80 -6.66 -10.37
C PRO A 129 17.36 -7.47 -9.13
N ASN A 130 18.06 -8.57 -8.80
CA ASN A 130 17.75 -9.36 -7.60
C ASN A 130 18.16 -8.65 -6.31
N LYS A 131 19.04 -7.65 -6.40
CA LYS A 131 19.40 -6.79 -5.28
C LYS A 131 18.39 -5.69 -5.01
N PHE A 132 17.43 -5.49 -5.92
CA PHE A 132 16.38 -4.49 -5.78
C PHE A 132 15.13 -5.09 -5.15
N ILE A 133 14.93 -4.78 -3.87
CA ILE A 133 13.87 -5.31 -3.02
C ILE A 133 12.92 -4.18 -2.65
N VAL A 134 11.62 -4.48 -2.62
CA VAL A 134 10.58 -3.54 -2.24
C VAL A 134 9.80 -4.11 -1.06
N LEU A 135 9.57 -3.27 -0.05
CA LEU A 135 8.65 -3.54 1.05
C LEU A 135 7.42 -2.65 0.87
N VAL A 136 6.26 -3.27 0.65
CA VAL A 136 4.97 -2.57 0.67
C VAL A 136 4.33 -2.77 2.02
N THR A 137 4.04 -1.68 2.71
CA THR A 137 3.44 -1.68 4.05
C THR A 137 2.10 -0.97 4.04
N ILE A 138 1.09 -1.62 4.60
CA ILE A 138 -0.23 -1.04 4.84
C ILE A 138 -0.47 -1.05 6.35
N GLN A 139 -0.67 0.13 6.92
CA GLN A 139 -0.98 0.29 8.34
C GLN A 139 -2.48 0.49 8.52
N THR A 140 -3.10 -0.33 9.37
CA THR A 140 -4.54 -0.25 9.69
C THR A 140 -4.76 0.03 11.17
N PRO A 141 -5.82 0.76 11.54
CA PRO A 141 -6.12 1.03 12.94
C PRO A 141 -6.92 -0.11 13.61
N ILE A 142 -6.38 -0.68 14.68
CA ILE A 142 -7.10 -1.51 15.64
C ILE A 142 -7.77 -0.60 16.68
N MET A 143 -9.09 -0.74 16.85
CA MET A 143 -9.93 0.11 17.71
C MET A 143 -9.78 1.63 17.43
N GLY A 144 -9.35 2.00 16.23
CA GLY A 144 -9.15 3.41 15.86
C GLY A 144 -7.85 4.06 16.37
N ILE A 145 -7.05 3.36 17.20
CA ILE A 145 -5.89 3.96 17.88
C ILE A 145 -4.61 3.13 17.84
N ILE A 146 -4.68 1.81 17.74
CA ILE A 146 -3.49 0.94 17.76
C ILE A 146 -3.11 0.64 16.30
N PRO A 147 -1.96 1.09 15.79
CA PRO A 147 -1.55 0.78 14.43
C PRO A 147 -1.18 -0.70 14.31
N TYR A 148 -1.66 -1.35 13.25
CA TYR A 148 -1.29 -2.69 12.83
C TYR A 148 -0.74 -2.63 11.42
N SER A 149 0.54 -2.97 11.24
CA SER A 149 1.18 -3.02 9.93
C SER A 149 1.11 -4.42 9.34
N ASN A 150 0.73 -4.49 8.07
CA ASN A 150 1.03 -5.63 7.22
C ASN A 150 2.12 -5.20 6.23
N THR A 151 3.22 -5.96 6.17
CA THR A 151 4.32 -5.69 5.24
C THR A 151 4.52 -6.90 4.34
N VAL A 152 4.50 -6.66 3.04
CA VAL A 152 4.81 -7.64 2.01
C VAL A 152 6.13 -7.26 1.36
N GLN A 153 7.05 -8.22 1.31
CA GLN A 153 8.29 -8.08 0.56
C GLN A 153 8.10 -8.66 -0.84
N MET A 154 8.54 -7.93 -1.85
CA MET A 154 8.52 -8.33 -3.25
C MET A 154 9.76 -7.82 -3.98
N SER A 155 10.03 -8.36 -5.17
CA SER A 155 11.03 -7.80 -6.08
C SER A 155 10.54 -6.49 -6.68
N GLY A 156 11.47 -5.64 -7.13
CA GLY A 156 11.09 -4.45 -7.88
C GLY A 156 10.36 -4.75 -9.18
N PHE A 157 10.68 -5.86 -9.85
CA PHE A 157 9.97 -6.27 -11.07
C PHE A 157 8.52 -6.67 -10.77
N GLU A 158 8.25 -7.37 -9.66
CA GLU A 158 6.88 -7.68 -9.26
C GLU A 158 6.07 -6.41 -8.97
N LEU A 159 6.67 -5.44 -8.27
CA LEU A 159 6.00 -4.14 -8.06
C LEU A 159 5.75 -3.42 -9.38
N ASP A 160 6.72 -3.37 -10.30
CA ASP A 160 6.57 -2.77 -11.64
C ASP A 160 5.33 -3.31 -12.35
N GLN A 161 5.15 -4.62 -12.35
CA GLN A 161 4.01 -5.27 -12.98
C GLN A 161 2.68 -4.98 -12.26
N ILE A 162 2.66 -4.97 -10.91
CA ILE A 162 1.47 -4.60 -10.13
C ILE A 162 1.05 -3.16 -10.45
N MET A 163 2.01 -2.23 -10.41
CA MET A 163 1.74 -0.80 -10.60
C MET A 163 1.31 -0.47 -12.03
N LYS A 164 1.76 -1.25 -13.02
CA LYS A 164 1.32 -1.11 -14.43
C LYS A 164 0.00 -1.80 -14.74
N ASN A 165 -0.48 -2.69 -13.88
CA ASN A 165 -1.72 -3.40 -14.13
C ASN A 165 -2.93 -2.46 -14.05
N LYS A 166 -3.55 -2.17 -15.20
CA LYS A 166 -4.75 -1.32 -15.29
C LYS A 166 -6.05 -2.06 -14.98
N GLU A 167 -6.01 -3.39 -14.86
CA GLU A 167 -7.18 -4.21 -14.53
C GLU A 167 -7.29 -4.39 -13.01
N LEU A 168 -7.93 -3.43 -12.33
CA LEU A 168 -8.35 -3.56 -10.93
C LEU A 168 -9.76 -4.15 -10.87
N SER A 169 -10.06 -4.94 -9.86
CA SER A 169 -11.37 -5.60 -9.67
C SER A 169 -12.56 -4.63 -9.54
N CYS A 170 -12.30 -3.34 -9.29
CA CYS A 170 -13.30 -2.30 -9.14
C CYS A 170 -13.67 -1.60 -10.45
N ASN A 171 -12.95 -1.88 -11.55
CA ASN A 171 -13.07 -1.22 -12.85
C ASN A 171 -13.75 -2.11 -13.89
#